data_AF-A0A7C4U7Y2-F1
#
_entry.id   AF-A0A7C4U7Y2-F1
#
_cell.length_a   1.000
_cell.length_b   1.000
_cell.length_c   1.000
_cell.angle_alpha   90.00
_cell.angle_beta   90.00
_cell.angle_gamma   90.00
#
_symmetry.space_group_name_H-M   'P 1'
#
loop_
_entity.id
_entity.type
_entity.pdbx_description
1 polymer ?
#
loop_
_entity_poly.entity_id
_entity_poly.type
_entity_poly.pdbx_seq_one_letter_code
_entity_poly.pdbx_strand_id
1 'polypeptide(L)'
;MREEPEGIVLRGKLGEYLYRFFADTIQYKDYYSFLKDKRYIIFNGDFCEKDTVKRFQFAIVLTRIVFEKGLEVYYEHPKIPYDLKKDIFYFNPVILVLGLKLMELEDGNFYPDRYLKFREMLNAFERIKLMEKNK
;
A
#
# COMPACT_ATOMS: atom_id res chain seq x y z
N MET A 1 -3.86 -20.95 19.65
CA MET A 1 -3.05 -20.02 18.86
C MET A 1 -3.52 -20.12 17.43
N ARG A 2 -3.96 -19.04 16.79
CA ARG A 2 -4.26 -19.05 15.35
C ARG A 2 -2.92 -18.86 14.64
N GLU A 3 -2.53 -19.83 13.84
CA GLU A 3 -1.35 -19.75 12.97
C GLU A 3 -1.51 -18.53 12.05
N GLU A 4 -0.48 -17.68 11.98
CA GLU A 4 -0.46 -16.61 10.98
C GLU A 4 -0.51 -17.28 9.60
N PRO A 5 -1.49 -16.97 8.74
CA PRO A 5 -1.54 -17.58 7.42
C PRO A 5 -0.26 -17.18 6.68
N GLU A 6 0.59 -18.16 6.38
CA GLU A 6 1.90 -17.93 5.80
C GLU A 6 1.79 -16.98 4.59
N GLY A 7 2.50 -15.86 4.67
CA GLY A 7 2.56 -14.89 3.59
C GLY A 7 1.43 -13.87 3.50
N ILE A 8 0.50 -13.80 4.46
CA ILE A 8 -0.47 -12.68 4.56
C ILE A 8 0.10 -11.53 5.40
N VAL A 9 -0.12 -10.29 4.95
CA VAL A 9 0.37 -9.10 5.64
C VAL A 9 -0.58 -8.69 6.76
N LEU A 10 -0.04 -8.65 7.99
CA LEU A 10 -0.66 -7.98 9.13
C LEU A 10 -0.38 -6.48 9.11
N ARG A 11 -1.29 -5.68 9.66
CA ARG A 11 -1.20 -4.22 9.71
C ARG A 11 0.02 -3.75 10.48
N GLY A 12 0.38 -4.43 11.57
CA GLY A 12 1.62 -4.17 12.32
C GLY A 12 2.85 -4.38 11.43
N LYS A 13 2.86 -5.44 10.62
CA LYS A 13 3.97 -5.72 9.71
C LYS A 13 4.11 -4.66 8.63
N LEU A 14 2.99 -4.24 8.03
CA LEU A 14 3.00 -3.11 7.09
C LEU A 14 3.52 -1.83 7.75
N GLY A 15 3.11 -1.56 9.00
CA GLY A 15 3.59 -0.42 9.78
C GLY A 15 5.12 -0.44 9.96
N GLU A 16 5.69 -1.57 10.38
CA GLU A 16 7.15 -1.72 10.52
C GLU A 16 7.88 -1.43 9.21
N TYR A 17 7.35 -1.94 8.09
CA TYR A 17 7.92 -1.71 6.77
C TYR A 17 7.87 -0.23 6.38
N LEU A 18 6.73 0.43 6.59
CA LEU A 18 6.59 1.86 6.33
C LEU A 18 7.57 2.67 7.17
N TYR A 19 7.69 2.37 8.47
CA TYR A 19 8.63 3.06 9.34
C TYR A 19 10.07 2.95 8.84
N ARG A 20 10.52 1.75 8.47
CA ARG A 20 11.85 1.53 7.89
C ARG A 20 12.00 2.17 6.52
N PHE A 21 10.95 2.15 5.70
CA PHE A 21 10.95 2.72 4.36
C PHE A 21 11.19 4.23 4.38
N PHE A 22 10.63 4.91 5.38
CA PHE A 22 10.79 6.35 5.55
C PHE A 22 11.95 6.71 6.51
N ALA A 23 12.66 5.75 7.11
CA ALA A 23 13.66 6.00 8.16
C ALA A 23 14.68 7.09 7.83
N ASP A 24 15.16 7.14 6.58
CA ASP A 24 16.15 8.12 6.12
C ASP A 24 15.58 9.55 5.95
N THR A 25 14.26 9.68 6.03
CA THR A 25 13.49 10.94 5.86
C THR A 25 12.67 11.32 7.09
N ILE A 26 12.73 10.52 8.14
CA ILE A 26 11.89 10.62 9.33
C ILE A 26 12.52 11.58 10.37
N GLN A 27 11.74 12.54 10.88
CA GLN A 27 12.04 13.31 12.11
C GLN A 27 11.47 12.69 13.40
N TYR A 28 10.74 11.57 13.29
CA TYR A 28 10.11 10.88 14.42
C TYR A 28 11.15 10.12 15.25
N LYS A 29 11.00 10.22 16.57
CA LYS A 29 11.88 9.57 17.55
C LYS A 29 11.63 8.06 17.66
N ASP A 30 10.44 7.59 17.28
CA ASP A 30 10.02 6.20 17.45
C ASP A 30 8.87 5.79 16.52
N TYR A 31 8.64 4.48 16.44
CA TYR A 31 7.61 3.82 15.63
C TYR A 31 6.17 4.32 15.92
N TYR A 32 5.79 4.46 17.19
CA TYR A 32 4.43 4.86 17.56
C TYR A 32 4.15 6.32 17.21
N SER A 33 5.14 7.19 17.37
CA SER A 33 5.08 8.58 16.91
C SER A 33 4.86 8.66 15.40
N PHE A 34 5.56 7.83 14.61
CA PHE A 34 5.35 7.73 13.16
C PHE A 34 3.93 7.24 12.81
N LEU A 35 3.45 6.19 13.48
CA LEU A 35 2.11 5.64 13.24
C LEU A 35 1.00 6.66 13.49
N LYS A 36 1.13 7.43 14.58
CA LYS A 36 0.16 8.46 14.98
C LYS A 36 0.09 9.59 13.95
N ASP A 37 1.23 10.02 13.43
CA ASP A 37 1.30 11.18 12.54
C ASP A 37 0.87 10.84 11.10
N LYS A 38 1.43 9.77 10.53
CA LYS A 38 1.21 9.43 9.10
C LYS A 38 -0.18 8.87 8.83
N ARG A 39 -0.80 8.21 9.82
CA ARG A 39 -2.14 7.61 9.72
C ARG A 39 -2.33 6.72 8.48
N TYR A 40 -1.25 6.21 7.86
CA TYR A 40 -1.28 5.45 6.61
C TYR A 40 -2.04 4.15 6.74
N ILE A 41 -1.98 3.54 7.91
CA ILE A 41 -2.53 2.23 8.20
C ILE A 41 -3.75 2.29 9.13
N ILE A 42 -4.29 3.49 9.39
CA ILE A 42 -5.54 3.63 10.16
C ILE A 42 -6.71 3.48 9.20
N PHE A 43 -7.44 2.39 9.36
CA PHE A 43 -8.70 2.11 8.68
C PHE A 43 -9.77 1.99 9.76
N ASN A 44 -10.85 2.78 9.67
CA ASN A 44 -11.95 2.83 10.65
C ASN A 44 -11.59 3.37 12.06
N GLY A 45 -10.64 4.29 12.16
CA GLY A 45 -10.37 5.05 13.39
C GLY A 45 -9.33 4.44 14.33
N ASP A 46 -9.14 3.12 14.31
CA ASP A 46 -8.20 2.44 15.22
C ASP A 46 -7.09 1.65 14.50
N PHE A 47 -5.91 1.61 15.13
CA PHE A 47 -4.79 0.79 14.71
C PHE A 47 -4.76 -0.51 15.51
N CYS A 48 -4.97 -1.64 14.82
CA CYS A 48 -4.84 -2.98 15.39
C CYS A 48 -3.76 -3.76 14.63
N GLU A 49 -2.66 -4.07 15.28
CA GLU A 49 -1.49 -4.71 14.66
C GLU A 49 -1.79 -6.09 14.05
N LYS A 50 -2.73 -6.81 14.67
CA LYS A 50 -3.11 -8.18 14.31
C LYS A 50 -4.13 -8.27 13.18
N ASP A 51 -4.65 -7.13 12.72
CA ASP A 51 -5.58 -7.12 11.60
C ASP A 51 -4.85 -7.42 10.30
N THR A 52 -5.47 -8.21 9.43
CA THR A 52 -4.97 -8.42 8.07
C THR A 52 -5.24 -7.20 7.20
N VAL A 53 -4.35 -6.97 6.22
CA VAL A 53 -4.50 -5.89 5.25
C VAL A 53 -5.12 -6.44 3.98
N LYS A 54 -6.15 -5.76 3.45
CA LYS A 54 -6.73 -6.06 2.13
C LYS A 54 -5.99 -5.32 1.02
N ARG A 55 -6.05 -5.82 -0.21
CA ARG A 55 -5.39 -5.19 -1.37
C ARG A 55 -5.82 -3.74 -1.59
N PHE A 56 -7.11 -3.41 -1.47
CA PHE A 56 -7.56 -2.02 -1.64
C PHE A 56 -7.01 -1.08 -0.55
N GLN A 57 -6.87 -1.58 0.68
CA GLN A 57 -6.31 -0.82 1.80
C GLN A 57 -4.84 -0.48 1.52
N PHE A 58 -4.09 -1.45 0.99
CA PHE A 58 -2.71 -1.23 0.57
C PHE A 58 -2.59 -0.27 -0.62
N ALA A 59 -3.51 -0.32 -1.59
CA ALA A 59 -3.54 0.66 -2.68
C ALA A 59 -3.72 2.11 -2.17
N ILE A 60 -4.55 2.31 -1.13
CA ILE A 60 -4.71 3.61 -0.47
C ILE A 60 -3.40 4.05 0.20
N VAL A 61 -2.70 3.13 0.87
CA VAL A 61 -1.39 3.40 1.48
C VAL A 61 -0.38 3.85 0.43
N LEU A 62 -0.23 3.06 -0.64
CA LEU A 62 0.70 3.36 -1.74
C LEU A 62 0.39 4.72 -2.40
N THR A 63 -0.89 5.05 -2.57
CA THR A 63 -1.32 6.35 -3.12
C THR A 63 -0.76 7.52 -2.30
N ARG A 64 -0.78 7.43 -0.96
CA ARG A 64 -0.23 8.47 -0.10
C ARG A 64 1.28 8.59 -0.25
N ILE A 65 1.99 7.46 -0.34
CA ILE A 65 3.44 7.43 -0.57
C ILE A 65 3.79 8.08 -1.91
N VAL A 66 3.05 7.74 -2.97
CA VAL A 66 3.23 8.29 -4.32
C VAL A 66 3.17 9.81 -4.29
N PHE A 67 2.12 10.40 -3.70
CA PHE A 67 1.98 11.84 -3.64
C PHE A 67 3.01 12.51 -2.72
N GLU A 68 3.32 11.91 -1.56
CA GLU A 68 4.35 12.45 -0.66
C GLU A 68 5.73 12.50 -1.33
N LYS A 69 6.02 11.54 -2.21
CA LYS A 69 7.28 11.45 -2.95
C LYS A 69 7.25 12.19 -4.30
N GLY A 70 6.08 12.66 -4.74
CA GLY A 70 5.88 13.29 -6.05
C GLY A 70 6.15 12.34 -7.22
N LEU A 71 5.65 11.10 -7.12
CA LEU A 71 5.87 10.02 -8.11
C LEU A 71 4.71 9.87 -9.10
N GLU A 72 3.63 10.63 -8.95
CA GLU A 72 2.47 10.63 -9.85
C GLU A 72 2.84 11.05 -11.28
N VAL A 73 3.96 11.74 -11.47
CA VAL A 73 4.51 12.12 -12.78
C VAL A 73 4.82 10.91 -13.69
N TYR A 74 5.02 9.73 -13.10
CA TYR A 74 5.30 8.49 -13.83
C TYR A 74 4.04 7.71 -14.22
N TYR A 75 2.85 8.27 -13.97
CA TYR A 75 1.59 7.59 -14.20
C TYR A 75 1.33 7.32 -15.69
N GLU A 76 1.05 6.06 -16.00
CA GLU A 76 0.53 5.62 -17.30
C GLU A 76 -0.92 5.13 -17.11
N HIS A 77 -1.82 5.42 -18.06
CA HIS A 77 -3.22 5.00 -17.94
C HIS A 77 -3.34 3.46 -18.01
N PRO A 78 -3.77 2.76 -16.94
CA PRO A 78 -3.88 1.31 -16.96
C PRO A 78 -5.22 0.85 -17.55
N LYS A 79 -5.30 -0.43 -17.88
CA LYS A 79 -6.59 -1.09 -18.11
C LYS A 79 -7.41 -1.10 -16.82
N ILE A 80 -8.69 -0.74 -16.91
CA ILE A 80 -9.63 -0.80 -15.78
C ILE A 80 -9.89 -2.28 -15.44
N PRO A 81 -9.72 -2.71 -14.16
CA PRO A 81 -10.01 -4.09 -13.74
C PRO A 81 -11.50 -4.43 -13.88
N TYR A 82 -11.82 -5.69 -14.19
CA TYR A 82 -13.21 -6.11 -14.40
C TYR A 82 -14.07 -6.07 -13.13
N ASP A 83 -13.46 -6.29 -11.98
CA ASP A 83 -14.09 -6.34 -10.67
C ASP A 83 -14.14 -4.97 -9.94
N LEU A 84 -13.81 -3.89 -10.65
CA LEU A 84 -13.72 -2.55 -10.08
C LEU A 84 -14.79 -1.61 -10.66
N LYS A 85 -15.76 -1.21 -9.82
CA LYS A 85 -16.78 -0.21 -10.18
C LYS A 85 -16.27 1.22 -9.94
N LYS A 86 -16.70 2.20 -10.76
CA LYS A 86 -16.21 3.59 -10.69
C LYS A 86 -16.68 4.38 -9.45
N ASP A 87 -17.75 3.95 -8.82
CA ASP A 87 -18.41 4.61 -7.69
C ASP A 87 -17.84 4.23 -6.32
N ILE A 88 -16.96 3.24 -6.25
CA ILE A 88 -16.33 2.83 -4.99
C ILE A 88 -15.20 3.79 -4.60
N PHE A 89 -15.11 4.12 -3.30
CA PHE A 89 -14.19 5.15 -2.80
C PHE A 89 -12.70 4.87 -3.06
N TYR A 90 -12.31 3.60 -3.27
CA TYR A 90 -10.94 3.19 -3.57
C TYR A 90 -10.66 3.03 -5.06
N PHE A 91 -11.59 3.40 -5.95
CA PHE A 91 -11.39 3.32 -7.41
C PHE A 91 -10.12 4.06 -7.85
N ASN A 92 -10.01 5.35 -7.53
CA ASN A 92 -8.85 6.17 -7.94
C ASN A 92 -7.52 5.67 -7.33
N PRO A 93 -7.44 5.31 -6.03
CA PRO A 93 -6.26 4.65 -5.48
C PRO A 93 -5.83 3.41 -6.27
N VAL A 94 -6.77 2.53 -6.61
CA VAL A 94 -6.46 1.31 -7.37
C VAL A 94 -5.95 1.65 -8.78
N ILE A 95 -6.62 2.55 -9.49
CA ILE A 95 -6.18 2.96 -10.84
C ILE A 95 -4.79 3.61 -10.81
N LEU A 96 -4.49 4.45 -9.82
CA LEU A 96 -3.17 5.07 -9.69
C LEU A 96 -2.06 4.02 -9.50
N VAL A 97 -2.23 3.09 -8.55
CA VAL A 97 -1.18 2.10 -8.25
C VAL A 97 -0.97 1.10 -9.38
N LEU A 98 -2.02 0.80 -10.16
CA LEU A 98 -1.91 0.00 -11.38
C LEU A 98 -1.17 0.76 -12.48
N GLY A 99 -1.49 2.04 -12.67
CA GLY A 99 -0.83 2.89 -13.66
C GLY A 99 0.66 3.11 -13.40
N LEU A 100 1.05 3.04 -12.13
CA LEU A 100 2.45 3.10 -11.68
C LEU A 100 3.13 1.72 -11.59
N LYS A 101 2.41 0.65 -11.94
CA LYS A 101 2.89 -0.75 -11.87
C LYS A 101 3.41 -1.12 -10.47
N LEU A 102 2.77 -0.57 -9.43
CA LEU A 102 3.06 -0.89 -8.02
C LEU A 102 2.30 -2.14 -7.55
N MET A 103 1.18 -2.44 -8.21
CA MET A 103 0.39 -3.65 -8.01
C MET A 103 0.00 -4.21 -9.37
N GLU A 104 -0.30 -5.50 -9.43
CA GLU A 104 -0.63 -6.21 -10.67
C GLU A 104 -2.06 -6.76 -10.64
N LEU A 105 -2.63 -6.95 -11.83
CA LEU A 105 -3.90 -7.65 -12.00
C LEU A 105 -3.67 -9.16 -12.05
N GLU A 106 -4.66 -9.89 -11.61
CA GLU A 106 -4.73 -11.36 -11.69
C GLU A 106 -5.93 -11.70 -12.56
N ASP A 107 -5.67 -12.24 -13.76
CA ASP A 107 -6.71 -12.56 -14.77
C ASP A 107 -7.61 -11.38 -15.12
N GLY A 108 -7.05 -10.16 -15.13
CA GLY A 108 -7.77 -8.92 -15.40
C GLY A 108 -8.58 -8.36 -14.22
N ASN A 109 -8.52 -9.01 -13.05
CA ASN A 109 -9.15 -8.57 -11.81
C ASN A 109 -8.12 -8.00 -10.84
N PHE A 110 -8.56 -7.12 -9.94
CA PHE A 110 -7.73 -6.57 -8.88
C PHE A 110 -7.91 -7.29 -7.54
N TYR A 111 -9.05 -7.94 -7.32
CA TYR A 111 -9.45 -8.60 -6.07
C TYR A 111 -9.30 -7.69 -4.84
N PRO A 112 -10.05 -6.58 -4.74
CA PRO A 112 -9.85 -5.55 -3.72
C PRO A 112 -9.96 -6.09 -2.28
N ASP A 113 -10.90 -7.00 -2.04
CA ASP A 113 -11.16 -7.59 -0.72
C ASP A 113 -10.25 -8.74 -0.33
N ARG A 114 -9.41 -9.22 -1.27
CA ARG A 114 -8.43 -10.26 -0.95
C ARG A 114 -7.38 -9.71 -0.01
N TYR A 115 -6.92 -10.56 0.91
CA TYR A 115 -5.78 -10.24 1.75
C TYR A 115 -4.51 -10.01 0.92
N LEU A 116 -3.74 -9.02 1.34
CA LEU A 116 -2.46 -8.65 0.74
C LEU A 116 -1.43 -9.73 1.05
N LYS A 117 -0.78 -10.26 0.00
CA LYS A 117 0.35 -11.16 0.17
C LYS A 117 1.63 -10.37 0.42
N PHE A 118 2.52 -10.93 1.22
CA PHE A 118 3.79 -10.32 1.61
C PHE A 118 4.66 -9.96 0.40
N ARG A 119 4.71 -10.84 -0.62
CA ARG A 119 5.47 -10.58 -1.85
C ARG A 119 4.95 -9.38 -2.63
N GLU A 120 3.64 -9.17 -2.68
CA GLU A 120 3.04 -8.00 -3.36
C GLU A 120 3.47 -6.70 -2.67
N MET A 121 3.48 -6.71 -1.34
CA MET A 121 3.95 -5.58 -0.54
C MET A 121 5.42 -5.26 -0.82
N LEU A 122 6.30 -6.27 -0.80
CA LEU A 122 7.74 -6.08 -1.07
C LEU A 122 7.99 -5.52 -2.47
N ASN A 123 7.39 -6.13 -3.49
CA ASN A 123 7.55 -5.69 -4.88
C ASN A 123 7.13 -4.23 -5.06
N ALA A 124 6.02 -3.82 -4.43
CA ALA A 124 5.56 -2.43 -4.49
C ALA A 124 6.58 -1.45 -3.89
N PHE A 125 7.12 -1.76 -2.71
CA PHE A 125 8.14 -0.91 -2.07
C PHE A 125 9.45 -0.86 -2.87
N GLU A 126 9.90 -1.99 -3.42
CA GLU A 126 11.08 -2.04 -4.29
C GLU A 126 10.87 -1.17 -5.54
N ARG A 127 9.69 -1.26 -6.15
CA ARG A 127 9.34 -0.43 -7.31
C ARG A 127 9.36 1.06 -6.99
N ILE A 128 8.81 1.48 -5.84
CA ILE A 128 8.87 2.87 -5.40
C ILE A 128 10.33 3.33 -5.25
N LYS A 129 11.19 2.54 -4.60
CA LYS A 129 12.62 2.89 -4.45
C LYS A 129 13.31 3.06 -5.81
N LEU A 130 12.98 2.21 -6.78
CA LEU A 130 13.53 2.33 -8.14
C LEU A 130 13.06 3.61 -8.83
N MET A 131 11.79 3.99 -8.66
CA MET A 131 11.25 5.24 -9.21
C MET A 131 11.91 6.46 -8.59
N GLU A 132 12.15 6.47 -7.27
CA GLU A 132 12.85 7.55 -6.57
C GLU A 132 14.29 7.73 -7.06
N LYS A 133 14.99 6.64 -7.39
CA LYS A 133 16.37 6.70 -7.92
C LYS A 133 16.47 7.28 -9.33
N ASN A 134 15.37 7.22 -10.09
CA ASN A 134 15.31 7.68 -11.48
C ASN A 134 14.71 9.09 -11.62
N LYS A 135 14.40 9.74 -10.49
CA LYS A 135 13.93 11.12 -10.40
C LYS A 135 15.09 12.10 -10.52
#